data_AF-A0A3N5TD23-F1
#
_entry.id   AF-A0A3N5TD23-F1
#
_cell.length_a   1.000
_cell.length_b   1.000
_cell.length_c   1.000
_cell.angle_alpha   90.00
_cell.angle_beta   90.00
_cell.angle_gamma   90.00
#
_symmetry.space_group_name_H-M   'P 1'
#
loop_
_entity.id
_entity.type
_entity.pdbx_description
1 polymer ?
#
loop_
_entity_poly.entity_id
_entity_poly.type
_entity_poly.pdbx_seq_one_letter_code
_entity_poly.pdbx_strand_id
1 'polypeptide(L)'
;MIDNVPTVPDTSHALGERIKELNCLYGISKLLETQDVSLAWILSRAVELIPAALQYPEKACACIKLDGEEYLSARFKRTRWCRNMPVMLNGQHVGDLEVFYTEPMVSGTSALFLEEEFHLLQAISERLSKVLWLKQSEAALKESEEHYRLLTEQVTDGVTLVQDLIFCYVNPAFCRIFDIPFADRVIDQPVHKVTVGQSDEIGRIYGLLSDSLPLKTIQEIHQLDLSEKVRWVQVCHSPITFKGRRAVLSTFNDVTEMKEQQVAAQHLADQLQDENRILRSSLKERYRFGDILGRSPLMQEVYELILKAASTDASVTIFGESGSGKELVAQAIHRHSQRKAERFVAVNCGAVQESLFEREFFGHRKGAFSSAHVDAPGYLDLADHGTLFLDEVTELTRNMQAKLLRAMEGGGYRPIGATETVISDFRIISASNASLGEKVRTGRMRDDFFYRLQVIRIQLPPLRDRKQDIPLLVDHFLQKMSTTSPRVPGHIIDILLAHDWPGNVRELRNVMQRYLTLGRLEFLS
;
A
#
# COMPACT_ATOMS: atom_id res chain seq x y z
N MET A 1 81.42 84.34 -15.83
CA MET A 1 81.80 83.89 -17.17
C MET A 1 80.91 82.71 -17.51
N ILE A 2 80.03 82.94 -18.49
CA ILE A 2 79.43 82.00 -19.45
C ILE A 2 78.42 80.96 -18.90
N ASP A 3 77.15 81.34 -19.10
CA ASP A 3 76.03 80.60 -19.72
C ASP A 3 75.84 79.10 -19.45
N ASN A 4 74.68 78.79 -18.85
CA ASN A 4 73.84 77.71 -19.35
C ASN A 4 72.37 77.98 -18.98
N VAL A 5 71.59 78.37 -19.99
CA VAL A 5 70.14 78.52 -19.94
C VAL A 5 69.51 77.12 -19.89
N PRO A 6 68.66 76.78 -18.91
CA PRO A 6 67.75 75.65 -19.06
C PRO A 6 66.59 76.09 -19.95
N THR A 7 66.53 75.49 -21.15
CA THR A 7 65.40 75.54 -22.07
C THR A 7 64.09 75.19 -21.36
N VAL A 8 63.15 76.14 -21.36
CA VAL A 8 61.77 75.94 -20.88
C VAL A 8 61.08 74.95 -21.82
N PRO A 9 60.47 73.84 -21.33
CA PRO A 9 59.73 72.94 -22.19
C PRO A 9 58.44 73.61 -22.71
N ASP A 10 58.13 73.31 -23.97
CA ASP A 10 57.13 73.94 -24.81
C ASP A 10 55.68 73.71 -24.29
N THR A 11 55.20 74.59 -23.42
CA THR A 11 53.89 74.49 -22.73
C THR A 11 52.67 74.39 -23.66
N SER A 12 52.77 74.85 -24.92
CA SER A 12 51.67 74.75 -25.90
C SER A 12 51.52 73.35 -26.49
N HIS A 13 52.60 72.56 -26.54
CA HIS A 13 52.58 71.20 -27.07
C HIS A 13 51.98 70.20 -26.07
N ALA A 14 52.36 70.34 -24.79
CA ALA A 14 51.87 69.49 -23.70
C ALA A 14 50.35 69.61 -23.46
N LEU A 15 49.78 70.81 -23.63
CA LEU A 15 48.35 71.05 -23.45
C LEU A 15 47.52 70.43 -24.59
N GLY A 16 48.05 70.45 -25.82
CA GLY A 16 47.43 69.81 -26.98
C GLY A 16 47.43 68.28 -26.89
N GLU A 17 48.50 67.67 -26.40
CA GLU A 17 48.58 66.22 -26.16
C GLU A 17 47.61 65.77 -25.07
N ARG A 18 47.51 66.52 -23.96
CA ARG A 18 46.59 66.21 -22.87
C ARG A 18 45.11 66.25 -23.28
N ILE A 19 44.75 67.16 -24.18
CA ILE A 19 43.38 67.24 -24.74
C ILE A 19 43.06 66.00 -25.59
N LYS A 20 44.01 65.52 -26.40
CA LYS A 20 43.83 64.31 -27.24
C LYS A 20 43.61 63.06 -26.38
N GLU A 21 44.42 62.89 -25.32
CA GLU A 21 44.28 61.79 -24.37
C GLU A 21 42.91 61.79 -23.68
N LEU A 22 42.48 62.95 -23.17
CA LEU A 22 41.20 63.09 -22.49
C LEU A 22 40.02 62.83 -23.41
N ASN A 23 40.08 63.30 -24.66
CA ASN A 23 39.04 63.04 -25.66
C ASN A 23 38.92 61.55 -26.00
N CYS A 24 40.04 60.84 -26.10
CA CYS A 24 40.05 59.40 -26.34
C CYS A 24 39.48 58.62 -25.15
N LEU A 25 39.97 58.91 -23.94
CA LEU A 25 39.44 58.28 -22.72
C LEU A 25 37.95 58.56 -22.52
N TYR A 26 37.51 59.80 -22.74
CA TYR A 26 36.10 60.18 -22.65
C TYR A 26 35.24 59.52 -23.74
N GLY A 27 35.73 59.47 -24.98
CA GLY A 27 35.05 58.80 -26.10
C GLY A 27 34.89 57.31 -25.87
N ILE A 28 35.95 56.65 -25.39
CA ILE A 28 35.91 55.23 -25.00
C ILE A 28 34.94 55.04 -23.83
N SER A 29 34.99 55.85 -22.78
CA SER A 29 34.02 55.77 -21.66
C SER A 29 32.57 55.91 -22.13
N LYS A 30 32.28 56.87 -23.00
CA LYS A 30 30.93 57.08 -23.53
C LYS A 30 30.42 55.88 -24.35
N LEU A 31 31.30 55.26 -25.15
CA LEU A 31 30.97 54.03 -25.86
C LEU A 31 30.70 52.87 -24.89
N LEU A 32 31.52 52.76 -23.84
CA LEU A 32 31.41 51.71 -22.83
C LEU A 32 30.16 51.85 -21.93
N GLU A 33 29.63 53.06 -21.76
CA GLU A 33 28.39 53.34 -21.01
C GLU A 33 27.11 53.13 -21.84
N THR A 34 27.22 52.83 -23.14
CA THR A 34 26.04 52.66 -24.01
C THR A 34 25.32 51.35 -23.66
N GLN A 35 24.04 51.46 -23.27
CA GLN A 35 23.19 50.31 -22.97
C GLN A 35 22.76 49.58 -24.26
N ASP A 36 22.46 48.29 -24.14
CA ASP A 36 21.91 47.44 -25.22
C ASP A 36 22.78 47.29 -26.49
N VAL A 37 24.10 47.41 -26.37
CA VAL A 37 25.03 47.15 -27.49
C VAL A 37 25.94 45.97 -27.21
N SER A 38 26.31 45.23 -28.27
CA SER A 38 27.19 44.07 -28.15
C SER A 38 28.62 44.49 -27.79
N LEU A 39 29.30 43.65 -27.01
CA LEU A 39 30.71 43.84 -26.67
C LEU A 39 31.57 44.03 -27.93
N ALA A 40 31.32 43.22 -28.97
CA ALA A 40 32.01 43.33 -30.25
C ALA A 40 31.88 44.71 -30.89
N TRP A 41 30.67 45.31 -30.87
CA TRP A 41 30.45 46.65 -31.40
C TRP A 41 31.21 47.72 -30.60
N ILE A 42 31.21 47.60 -29.27
CA ILE A 42 31.92 48.52 -28.37
C ILE A 42 33.42 48.45 -28.65
N LEU A 43 33.99 47.25 -28.79
CA LEU A 43 35.41 47.03 -29.08
C LEU A 43 35.82 47.55 -30.47
N SER A 44 35.01 47.29 -31.50
CA SER A 44 35.23 47.84 -32.85
C SER A 44 35.22 49.38 -32.87
N ARG A 45 34.42 50.02 -32.02
CA ARG A 45 34.40 51.49 -31.94
C ARG A 45 35.50 52.04 -31.05
N ALA A 46 35.84 51.35 -29.97
CA ALA A 46 36.91 51.75 -29.07
C ALA A 46 38.27 51.73 -29.78
N VAL A 47 38.58 50.69 -30.57
CA VAL A 47 39.87 50.56 -31.25
C VAL A 47 40.13 51.69 -32.27
N GLU A 48 39.08 52.25 -32.86
CA GLU A 48 39.18 53.37 -33.81
C GLU A 48 39.55 54.70 -33.14
N LEU A 49 39.30 54.85 -31.83
CA LEU A 49 39.60 56.08 -31.10
C LEU A 49 41.06 56.14 -30.61
N ILE A 50 41.72 54.99 -30.51
CA ILE A 50 43.07 54.88 -29.92
C ILE A 50 44.13 55.61 -30.77
N PRO A 51 44.19 55.46 -32.11
CA PRO A 51 45.21 56.12 -32.92
C PRO A 51 45.20 57.65 -32.83
N ALA A 52 44.01 58.25 -32.69
CA ALA A 52 43.83 59.70 -32.61
C ALA A 52 44.49 60.34 -31.37
N ALA A 53 44.78 59.52 -30.36
CA ALA A 53 45.31 59.94 -29.06
C ALA A 53 46.84 59.85 -28.96
N LEU A 54 47.50 59.25 -29.94
CA LEU A 54 48.95 59.02 -29.94
C LEU A 54 49.70 60.22 -30.52
N GLN A 55 51.02 60.23 -30.34
CA GLN A 55 51.88 61.33 -30.78
C GLN A 55 51.78 61.59 -32.30
N TYR A 56 51.69 60.52 -33.10
CA TYR A 56 51.56 60.59 -34.56
C TYR A 56 50.29 59.87 -35.07
N PRO A 57 49.11 60.50 -34.98
CA PRO A 57 47.83 59.87 -35.31
C PRO A 57 47.74 59.33 -36.74
N GLU A 58 48.28 60.07 -37.72
CA GLU A 58 48.21 59.67 -39.14
C GLU A 58 49.08 58.46 -39.47
N LYS A 59 50.01 58.12 -38.57
CA LYS A 59 50.94 57.00 -38.72
C LYS A 59 50.67 55.89 -37.70
N ALA A 60 49.60 55.98 -36.93
CA ALA A 60 49.28 55.01 -35.89
C ALA A 60 48.09 54.13 -36.28
N CYS A 61 48.10 52.90 -35.81
CA CYS A 61 46.96 52.00 -35.85
C CYS A 61 46.91 51.14 -34.59
N ALA A 62 45.74 50.64 -34.24
CA ALA A 62 45.51 49.86 -33.01
C ALA A 62 44.80 48.54 -33.32
N CYS A 63 45.03 47.57 -32.46
CA CYS A 63 44.41 46.26 -32.45
C CYS A 63 44.02 45.92 -31.00
N ILE A 64 42.78 45.51 -30.77
CA ILE A 64 42.37 44.91 -29.49
C ILE A 64 42.13 43.43 -29.77
N LYS A 65 42.83 42.56 -29.06
CA LYS A 65 42.61 41.10 -29.09
C LYS A 65 41.91 40.71 -27.80
N LEU A 66 40.72 40.11 -27.90
CA LEU A 66 39.97 39.62 -26.73
C LEU A 66 39.27 38.32 -27.10
N ASP A 67 39.36 37.30 -26.24
CA ASP A 67 38.69 35.99 -26.40
C ASP A 67 38.87 35.34 -27.79
N GLY A 68 40.03 35.53 -28.42
CA GLY A 68 40.37 34.95 -29.73
C GLY A 68 39.92 35.76 -30.96
N GLU A 69 39.20 36.87 -30.75
CA GLU A 69 38.78 37.80 -31.80
C GLU A 69 39.72 39.02 -31.87
N GLU A 70 39.99 39.50 -33.09
CA GLU A 70 40.83 40.70 -33.32
C GLU A 70 40.00 41.87 -33.86
N TYR A 71 39.98 42.97 -33.11
CA TYR A 71 39.33 44.22 -33.50
C TYR A 71 40.41 45.20 -33.98
N LEU A 72 40.31 45.65 -35.24
CA LEU A 72 41.35 46.45 -35.90
C LEU A 72 40.86 47.87 -36.19
N SER A 73 41.73 48.87 -36.01
CA SER A 73 41.46 50.24 -36.44
C SER A 73 41.56 50.39 -37.96
N ALA A 74 41.03 51.48 -38.52
CA ALA A 74 41.20 51.82 -39.92
C ALA A 74 42.69 51.86 -40.32
N ARG A 75 43.00 51.38 -41.53
CA ARG A 75 44.36 51.35 -42.11
C ARG A 75 45.39 50.54 -41.29
N PHE A 76 44.95 49.53 -40.56
CA PHE A 76 45.81 48.68 -39.74
C PHE A 76 46.95 48.02 -40.52
N LYS A 77 48.18 48.10 -39.98
CA LYS A 77 49.37 47.45 -40.51
C LYS A 77 50.29 47.03 -39.37
N ARG A 78 50.54 45.73 -39.24
CA ARG A 78 51.52 45.21 -38.27
C ARG A 78 52.93 45.59 -38.69
N THR A 79 53.65 46.24 -37.79
CA THR A 79 55.06 46.61 -37.97
C THR A 79 55.86 46.21 -36.74
N ARG A 80 57.19 46.30 -36.83
CA ARG A 80 58.09 46.08 -35.69
C ARG A 80 58.03 47.20 -34.64
N TRP A 81 57.37 48.31 -34.94
CA TRP A 81 57.21 49.46 -34.05
C TRP A 81 55.87 49.34 -33.33
N CYS A 82 55.81 48.41 -32.38
CA CYS A 82 54.60 48.08 -31.67
C CYS A 82 54.75 48.21 -30.15
N ARG A 83 53.62 48.44 -29.48
CA ARG A 83 53.50 48.36 -28.03
C ARG A 83 52.28 47.53 -27.69
N ASN A 84 52.45 46.59 -26.76
CA ASN A 84 51.37 45.76 -26.24
C ASN A 84 51.11 46.17 -24.78
N MET A 85 49.83 46.32 -24.44
CA MET A 85 49.32 46.40 -23.09
C MET A 85 48.37 45.23 -22.81
N PRO A 86 48.67 44.34 -21.85
CA PRO A 86 47.77 43.22 -21.52
C PRO A 86 46.46 43.73 -20.91
N VAL A 87 45.36 43.12 -21.28
CA VAL A 87 44.03 43.30 -20.66
C VAL A 87 43.84 42.17 -19.65
N MET A 88 43.63 42.54 -18.39
CA MET A 88 43.56 41.61 -17.26
C MET A 88 42.17 41.62 -16.64
N LEU A 89 41.56 40.46 -16.42
CA LEU A 89 40.27 40.32 -15.74
C LEU A 89 40.45 39.35 -14.56
N ASN A 90 40.13 39.80 -13.35
CA ASN A 90 40.32 39.03 -12.10
C ASN A 90 41.73 38.41 -11.93
N GLY A 91 42.76 39.09 -12.44
CA GLY A 91 44.15 38.60 -12.38
C GLY A 91 44.55 37.60 -13.48
N GLN A 92 43.64 37.25 -14.39
CA GLN A 92 43.93 36.45 -15.59
C GLN A 92 44.08 37.33 -16.83
N HIS A 93 45.01 36.96 -17.71
CA HIS A 93 45.17 37.58 -19.02
C HIS A 93 44.04 37.12 -19.94
N VAL A 94 43.26 38.08 -20.44
CA VAL A 94 42.08 37.82 -21.31
C VAL A 94 42.26 38.38 -22.73
N GLY A 95 43.33 39.12 -22.96
CA GLY A 95 43.60 39.73 -24.25
C GLY A 95 44.70 40.78 -24.23
N ASP A 96 44.95 41.39 -25.38
CA ASP A 96 46.04 42.35 -25.61
C ASP A 96 45.53 43.58 -26.35
N LEU A 97 45.87 44.76 -25.84
CA LEU A 97 45.74 46.03 -26.56
C LEU A 97 47.08 46.35 -27.22
N GLU A 98 47.13 46.26 -28.54
CA GLU A 98 48.33 46.50 -29.34
C GLU A 98 48.19 47.80 -30.15
N VAL A 99 49.25 48.59 -30.18
CA VAL A 99 49.36 49.80 -31.00
C VAL A 99 50.61 49.72 -31.86
N PHE A 100 50.51 50.15 -33.12
CA PHE A 100 51.58 50.10 -34.10
C PHE A 100 51.78 51.45 -34.80
N TYR A 101 53.03 51.80 -35.05
CA TYR A 101 53.40 52.87 -35.99
C TYR A 101 53.70 52.30 -37.38
N THR A 102 53.11 52.85 -38.44
CA THR A 102 53.11 52.28 -39.80
C THR A 102 54.38 52.61 -40.59
N GLU A 103 55.21 53.53 -40.09
CA GLU A 103 56.45 54.04 -40.70
C GLU A 103 57.59 54.10 -39.66
N PRO A 104 58.87 54.05 -40.10
CA PRO A 104 60.02 54.23 -39.21
C PRO A 104 60.02 55.62 -38.57
N MET A 105 59.98 55.66 -37.24
CA MET A 105 60.13 56.91 -36.48
C MET A 105 61.60 57.31 -36.42
N VAL A 106 61.92 58.48 -36.97
CA VAL A 106 63.27 59.06 -36.91
C VAL A 106 63.32 59.99 -35.70
N SER A 107 63.83 59.55 -34.55
CA SER A 107 64.37 60.49 -33.56
C SER A 107 65.41 59.84 -32.64
N GLY A 108 66.42 60.61 -32.26
CA GLY A 108 67.58 60.20 -31.46
C GLY A 108 67.30 60.05 -29.95
N THR A 109 66.14 59.52 -29.57
CA THR A 109 65.76 59.23 -28.18
C THR A 109 65.42 57.74 -28.02
N SER A 110 65.92 57.10 -26.96
CA SER A 110 65.95 55.64 -26.77
C SER A 110 64.59 54.94 -26.61
N ALA A 111 63.46 55.63 -26.72
CA ALA A 111 62.12 55.05 -26.58
C ALA A 111 61.25 55.40 -27.80
N LEU A 112 60.68 54.36 -28.43
CA LEU A 112 59.80 54.44 -29.62
C LEU A 112 58.38 54.98 -29.31
N PHE A 113 57.99 54.96 -28.03
CA PHE A 113 56.72 55.45 -27.51
C PHE A 113 57.00 56.29 -26.26
N LEU A 114 56.20 57.32 -26.01
CA LEU A 114 56.31 58.17 -24.83
C LEU A 114 55.83 57.47 -23.54
N GLU A 115 56.20 57.99 -22.37
CA GLU A 115 55.68 57.50 -21.08
C GLU A 115 54.19 57.86 -20.92
N GLU A 116 53.76 58.99 -21.45
CA GLU A 116 52.36 59.42 -21.45
C GLU A 116 51.47 58.45 -22.25
N GLU A 117 51.97 57.97 -23.40
CA GLU A 117 51.28 56.94 -24.21
C GLU A 117 51.16 55.61 -23.45
N PHE A 118 52.12 55.28 -22.59
CA PHE A 118 52.02 54.09 -21.73
C PHE A 118 50.86 54.22 -20.74
N HIS A 119 50.79 55.35 -20.04
CA HIS A 119 49.73 55.63 -19.08
C HIS A 119 48.35 55.67 -19.73
N LEU A 120 48.24 56.21 -20.94
CA LEU A 120 47.01 56.18 -21.73
C LEU A 120 46.58 54.74 -22.04
N LEU A 121 47.48 53.91 -22.58
CA LEU A 121 47.16 52.52 -22.92
C LEU A 121 46.82 51.69 -21.68
N GLN A 122 47.50 51.92 -20.57
CA GLN A 122 47.18 51.30 -19.29
C GLN A 122 45.76 51.69 -18.82
N ALA A 123 45.42 52.99 -18.87
CA ALA A 123 44.10 53.47 -18.49
C ALA A 123 42.99 52.93 -19.41
N ILE A 124 43.26 52.77 -20.71
CA ILE A 124 42.33 52.13 -21.67
C ILE A 124 42.17 50.65 -21.32
N SER A 125 43.27 49.93 -21.10
CA SER A 125 43.24 48.50 -20.71
C SER A 125 42.40 48.28 -19.43
N GLU A 126 42.63 49.06 -18.38
CA GLU A 126 41.86 48.96 -17.13
C GLU A 126 40.35 49.23 -17.32
N ARG A 127 39.99 50.15 -18.22
CA ARG A 127 38.59 50.44 -18.55
C ARG A 127 37.95 49.30 -19.34
N LEU A 128 38.69 48.74 -20.31
CA LEU A 128 38.25 47.57 -21.08
C LEU A 128 38.02 46.38 -20.14
N SER A 129 38.92 46.13 -19.19
CA SER A 129 38.77 45.09 -18.16
C SER A 129 37.48 45.23 -17.35
N LYS A 130 37.15 46.44 -16.88
CA LYS A 130 35.94 46.68 -16.08
C LYS A 130 34.66 46.41 -16.87
N VAL A 131 34.64 46.78 -18.14
CA VAL A 131 33.44 46.66 -18.98
C VAL A 131 33.26 45.23 -19.48
N LEU A 132 34.36 44.55 -19.78
CA LEU A 132 34.36 43.12 -20.03
C LEU A 132 33.76 42.37 -18.84
N TRP A 133 34.19 42.68 -17.61
CA TRP A 133 33.63 42.09 -16.40
C TRP A 133 32.13 42.37 -16.24
N LEU A 134 31.70 43.62 -16.48
CA LEU A 134 30.28 44.00 -16.40
C LEU A 134 29.45 43.20 -17.42
N LYS A 135 29.90 43.14 -18.68
CA LYS A 135 29.17 42.47 -19.76
C LYS A 135 29.13 40.95 -19.59
N GLN A 136 30.23 40.35 -19.13
CA GLN A 136 30.24 38.92 -18.80
C GLN A 136 29.32 38.61 -17.61
N SER A 137 29.30 39.47 -16.59
CA SER A 137 28.40 39.29 -15.42
C SER A 137 26.92 39.44 -15.80
N GLU A 138 26.60 40.39 -16.67
CA GLU A 138 25.24 40.59 -17.21
C GLU A 138 24.79 39.37 -18.05
N ALA A 139 25.66 38.86 -18.93
CA ALA A 139 25.38 37.68 -19.73
C ALA A 139 25.18 36.42 -18.86
N ALA A 140 26.07 36.19 -17.88
CA ALA A 140 25.95 35.06 -16.96
C ALA A 140 24.69 35.14 -16.09
N LEU A 141 24.30 36.33 -15.65
CA LEU A 141 23.04 36.53 -14.92
C LEU A 141 21.83 36.20 -15.80
N LYS A 142 21.82 36.68 -17.05
CA LYS A 142 20.74 36.41 -18.01
C LYS A 142 20.64 34.93 -18.34
N GLU A 143 21.76 34.26 -18.60
CA GLU A 143 21.80 32.81 -18.84
C GLU A 143 21.28 32.03 -17.62
N SER A 144 21.70 32.42 -16.41
CA SER A 144 21.22 31.80 -15.19
C SER A 144 19.71 32.01 -15.00
N GLU A 145 19.19 33.21 -15.27
CA GLU A 145 17.76 33.51 -15.18
C GLU A 145 16.95 32.71 -16.20
N GLU A 146 17.40 32.64 -17.45
CA GLU A 146 16.78 31.83 -18.51
C GLU A 146 16.78 30.35 -18.13
N HIS A 147 17.89 29.82 -17.60
CA HIS A 147 17.98 28.44 -17.14
C HIS A 147 16.97 28.14 -16.02
N TYR A 148 16.86 28.99 -15.00
CA TYR A 148 15.87 28.81 -13.93
C TYR A 148 14.43 28.90 -14.44
N ARG A 149 14.16 29.81 -15.38
CA ARG A 149 12.85 29.96 -16.01
C ARG A 149 12.46 28.70 -16.76
N LEU A 150 13.34 28.16 -17.61
CA LEU A 150 13.09 26.92 -18.34
C LEU A 150 12.82 25.73 -17.41
N LEU A 151 13.64 25.57 -16.37
CA LEU A 151 13.46 24.48 -15.41
C LEU A 151 12.11 24.55 -14.70
N THR A 152 11.64 25.74 -14.35
CA THR A 152 10.41 25.91 -13.58
C THR A 152 9.14 25.93 -14.42
N GLU A 153 9.22 26.37 -15.69
CA GLU A 153 8.10 26.33 -16.64
C GLU A 153 7.75 24.90 -17.08
N GLN A 154 8.74 24.00 -17.14
CA GLN A 154 8.54 22.60 -17.51
C GLN A 154 8.03 21.71 -16.36
N VAL A 155 8.03 22.20 -15.12
CA VAL A 155 7.49 21.43 -13.98
C VAL A 155 5.97 21.31 -14.13
N THR A 156 5.49 20.08 -14.05
CA THR A 156 4.05 19.76 -14.09
C THR A 156 3.34 20.16 -12.79
N ASP A 157 4.08 20.08 -11.68
CA ASP A 157 3.62 20.45 -10.35
C ASP A 157 3.61 21.96 -10.16
N GLY A 158 2.58 22.46 -9.48
CA GLY A 158 2.56 23.86 -9.06
C GLY A 158 3.67 24.11 -8.05
N VAL A 159 4.42 25.18 -8.22
CA VAL A 159 5.50 25.58 -7.30
C VAL A 159 5.30 27.03 -6.94
N THR A 160 5.36 27.32 -5.64
CA THR A 160 5.22 28.68 -5.13
C THR A 160 6.23 28.95 -4.03
N LEU A 161 6.71 30.19 -3.94
CA LEU A 161 7.53 30.69 -2.86
C LEU A 161 6.75 31.75 -2.10
N VAL A 162 6.59 31.55 -0.80
CA VAL A 162 5.88 32.48 0.08
C VAL A 162 6.80 32.95 1.20
N GLN A 163 6.89 34.26 1.38
CA GLN A 163 7.62 34.89 2.48
C GLN A 163 6.73 35.94 3.12
N ASP A 164 6.70 35.99 4.45
CA ASP A 164 5.83 36.91 5.21
C ASP A 164 4.36 36.85 4.77
N LEU A 165 3.88 35.65 4.40
CA LEU A 165 2.54 35.38 3.87
C LEU A 165 2.23 36.11 2.54
N ILE A 166 3.25 36.47 1.77
CA ILE A 166 3.15 37.10 0.44
C ILE A 166 3.77 36.17 -0.60
N PHE A 167 3.13 36.04 -1.77
CA PHE A 167 3.68 35.30 -2.89
C PHE A 167 4.88 36.02 -3.51
N CYS A 168 6.08 35.45 -3.36
CA CYS A 168 7.30 35.94 -4.02
C CYS A 168 7.51 35.32 -5.40
N TYR A 169 6.95 34.13 -5.63
CA TYR A 169 7.06 33.42 -6.89
C TYR A 169 5.92 32.41 -7.04
N VAL A 170 5.41 32.27 -8.27
CA VAL A 170 4.48 31.22 -8.67
C VAL A 170 4.85 30.75 -10.07
N ASN A 171 4.87 29.43 -10.31
CA ASN A 171 5.12 28.89 -11.64
C ASN A 171 3.81 28.78 -12.47
N PRO A 172 3.90 28.56 -13.79
CA PRO A 172 2.71 28.40 -14.64
C PRO A 172 1.83 27.22 -14.25
N ALA A 173 2.39 26.13 -13.71
CA ALA A 173 1.61 24.97 -13.27
C ALA A 173 0.67 25.30 -12.11
N PHE A 174 1.13 26.09 -11.13
CA PHE A 174 0.27 26.58 -10.05
C PHE A 174 -0.88 27.40 -10.62
N CYS A 175 -0.60 28.26 -11.61
CA CYS A 175 -1.62 29.05 -12.27
C CYS A 175 -2.69 28.16 -12.97
N ARG A 176 -2.28 27.07 -13.62
CA ARG A 176 -3.21 26.09 -14.23
C ARG A 176 -4.01 25.28 -13.23
N ILE A 177 -3.49 25.01 -12.03
CA ILE A 177 -4.20 24.24 -11.00
C ILE A 177 -5.33 25.07 -10.38
N PHE A 178 -5.11 26.38 -10.22
CA PHE A 178 -6.05 27.29 -9.54
C PHE A 178 -6.78 28.25 -10.49
N ASP A 179 -6.76 28.00 -11.80
CA ASP A 179 -7.38 28.83 -12.85
C ASP A 179 -6.98 30.32 -12.78
N ILE A 180 -5.71 30.59 -12.48
CA ILE A 180 -5.13 31.93 -12.48
C ILE A 180 -4.64 32.25 -13.91
N PRO A 181 -5.04 33.38 -14.51
CA PRO A 181 -4.71 33.70 -15.90
C PRO A 181 -3.22 34.04 -16.11
N PHE A 182 -2.58 34.74 -15.16
CA PHE A 182 -1.16 35.12 -15.24
C PHE A 182 -0.52 35.19 -13.84
N ALA A 183 0.74 34.79 -13.72
CA ALA A 183 1.50 34.81 -12.46
C ALA A 183 1.57 36.20 -11.80
N ASP A 184 1.75 37.25 -12.61
CA ASP A 184 1.87 38.65 -12.16
C ASP A 184 0.64 39.17 -11.40
N ARG A 185 -0.51 38.50 -11.53
CA ARG A 185 -1.73 38.85 -10.80
C ARG A 185 -1.71 38.39 -9.34
N VAL A 186 -0.79 37.51 -8.97
CA VAL A 186 -0.71 36.88 -7.64
C VAL A 186 0.61 37.21 -6.95
N ILE A 187 1.68 37.43 -7.70
CA ILE A 187 2.95 37.91 -7.16
C ILE A 187 2.73 39.21 -6.37
N ASP A 188 3.42 39.34 -5.25
CA ASP A 188 3.33 40.43 -4.27
C ASP A 188 1.96 40.58 -3.58
N GLN A 189 1.03 39.65 -3.78
CA GLN A 189 -0.22 39.61 -3.03
C GLN A 189 -0.11 38.75 -1.77
N PRO A 190 -0.79 39.12 -0.67
CA PRO A 190 -0.93 38.24 0.48
C PRO A 190 -1.69 36.96 0.11
N VAL A 191 -1.24 35.81 0.63
CA VAL A 191 -1.82 34.49 0.32
C VAL A 191 -3.32 34.38 0.64
N HIS A 192 -3.82 35.21 1.56
CA HIS A 192 -5.22 35.28 1.99
C HIS A 192 -6.04 36.39 1.31
N LYS A 193 -5.44 37.18 0.40
CA LYS A 193 -6.12 38.29 -0.31
C LYS A 193 -6.06 38.15 -1.83
N VAL A 194 -5.74 36.97 -2.34
CA VAL A 194 -5.74 36.73 -3.78
C VAL A 194 -7.16 36.94 -4.31
N THR A 195 -7.32 37.78 -5.34
CA THR A 195 -8.66 38.13 -5.90
C THR A 195 -8.93 37.46 -7.25
N VAL A 196 -8.06 36.56 -7.69
CA VAL A 196 -8.07 35.97 -9.03
C VAL A 196 -7.95 34.45 -8.92
N GLY A 197 -8.59 33.72 -9.84
CA GLY A 197 -8.65 32.26 -9.78
C GLY A 197 -9.47 31.77 -8.58
N GLN A 198 -9.18 30.57 -8.12
CA GLN A 198 -9.87 29.88 -7.03
C GLN A 198 -9.35 30.35 -5.66
N SER A 199 -9.54 31.64 -5.39
CA SER A 199 -9.04 32.33 -4.19
C SER A 199 -9.45 31.70 -2.86
N ASP A 200 -10.68 31.17 -2.76
CA ASP A 200 -11.17 30.49 -1.56
C ASP A 200 -10.38 29.21 -1.24
N GLU A 201 -10.03 28.43 -2.27
CA GLU A 201 -9.22 27.21 -2.11
C GLU A 201 -7.76 27.54 -1.79
N ILE A 202 -7.17 28.56 -2.44
CA ILE A 202 -5.82 29.05 -2.10
C ILE A 202 -5.78 29.50 -0.63
N GLY A 203 -6.78 30.30 -0.21
CA GLY A 203 -6.91 30.76 1.17
C GLY A 203 -7.08 29.62 2.16
N ARG A 204 -7.82 28.56 1.80
CA ARG A 204 -8.00 27.37 2.64
C ARG A 204 -6.70 26.59 2.83
N ILE A 205 -5.96 26.34 1.75
CA ILE A 205 -4.68 25.60 1.79
C ILE A 205 -3.65 26.38 2.62
N TYR A 206 -3.51 27.68 2.35
CA TYR A 206 -2.57 28.52 3.08
C TYR A 206 -3.05 28.93 4.49
N GLY A 207 -4.35 28.82 4.78
CA GLY A 207 -4.92 29.16 6.10
C GLY A 207 -4.48 28.23 7.24
N LEU A 208 -3.92 27.07 6.91
CA LEU A 208 -3.28 26.16 7.86
C LEU A 208 -1.90 26.65 8.32
N LEU A 209 -1.29 27.56 7.55
CA LEU A 209 -0.10 28.27 7.95
C LEU A 209 -0.59 29.43 8.84
N SER A 210 -0.47 29.29 10.16
CA SER A 210 -0.84 30.33 11.12
C SER A 210 -0.08 31.65 10.86
N ASP A 211 -0.27 32.69 11.69
CA ASP A 211 0.48 33.97 11.62
C ASP A 211 2.03 33.80 11.58
N SER A 212 2.54 32.57 11.74
CA SER A 212 3.95 32.19 11.60
C SER A 212 4.15 31.02 10.60
N LEU A 213 5.16 31.13 9.74
CA LEU A 213 5.57 30.08 8.79
C LEU A 213 5.94 28.76 9.53
N PRO A 214 5.62 27.58 8.96
CA PRO A 214 5.80 26.28 9.58
C PRO A 214 7.27 25.98 9.90
N LEU A 215 7.49 25.25 11.00
CA LEU A 215 8.83 24.84 11.46
C LEU A 215 9.30 23.51 10.85
N LYS A 216 8.39 22.76 10.23
CA LYS A 216 8.63 21.45 9.60
C LYS A 216 7.86 21.37 8.28
N THR A 217 8.27 20.45 7.42
CA THR A 217 7.53 20.14 6.21
C THR A 217 6.14 19.58 6.55
N ILE A 218 5.10 20.12 5.92
CA ILE A 218 3.71 19.68 6.06
C ILE A 218 3.27 19.15 4.70
N GLN A 219 2.65 17.97 4.67
CA GLN A 219 2.15 17.35 3.45
C GLN A 219 0.71 16.89 3.65
N GLU A 220 -0.19 17.41 2.82
CA GLU A 220 -1.63 17.14 2.91
C GLU A 220 -2.23 16.93 1.52
N ILE A 221 -3.40 16.30 1.47
CA ILE A 221 -4.15 16.10 0.22
C ILE A 221 -5.46 16.87 0.35
N HIS A 222 -5.71 17.78 -0.57
CA HIS A 222 -6.91 18.59 -0.63
C HIS A 222 -7.76 18.17 -1.83
N GLN A 223 -9.08 18.15 -1.64
CA GLN A 223 -10.04 18.04 -2.72
C GLN A 223 -10.43 19.46 -3.16
N LEU A 224 -10.16 19.79 -4.42
CA LEU A 224 -10.50 21.07 -5.02
C LEU A 224 -11.74 20.90 -5.89
N ASP A 225 -12.79 21.66 -5.58
CA ASP A 225 -14.00 21.75 -6.41
C ASP A 225 -13.83 22.88 -7.43
N LEU A 226 -13.08 22.59 -8.50
CA LEU A 226 -12.90 23.51 -9.63
C LEU A 226 -14.13 23.40 -10.52
N SER A 227 -14.70 24.53 -10.95
CA SER A 227 -15.85 24.69 -11.86
C SER A 227 -16.09 23.51 -12.81
N GLU A 228 -16.85 22.51 -12.34
CA GLU A 228 -17.28 21.26 -13.01
C GLU A 228 -16.37 20.00 -12.94
N LYS A 229 -15.19 20.03 -12.30
CA LYS A 229 -14.36 18.83 -12.09
C LYS A 229 -13.63 18.84 -10.75
N VAL A 230 -13.86 17.80 -9.94
CA VAL A 230 -13.13 17.55 -8.70
C VAL A 230 -11.69 17.17 -9.03
N ARG A 231 -10.70 17.83 -8.39
CA ARG A 231 -9.30 17.44 -8.43
C ARG A 231 -8.77 17.14 -7.05
N TRP A 232 -7.93 16.12 -6.92
CA TRP A 232 -7.18 15.84 -5.71
C TRP A 232 -5.77 16.40 -5.87
N VAL A 233 -5.39 17.35 -5.02
CA VAL A 233 -4.08 17.98 -5.07
C VAL A 233 -3.34 17.69 -3.77
N GLN A 234 -2.17 17.07 -3.91
CA GLN A 234 -1.23 16.89 -2.82
C GLN A 234 -0.38 18.15 -2.68
N VAL A 235 -0.43 18.78 -1.51
CA VAL A 235 0.30 20.00 -1.20
C VAL A 235 1.40 19.70 -0.21
N CYS A 236 2.62 20.17 -0.49
CA CYS A 236 3.75 20.03 0.41
C CYS A 236 4.35 21.41 0.70
N HIS A 237 4.23 21.88 1.94
CA HIS A 237 4.83 23.13 2.42
C HIS A 237 6.17 22.83 3.09
N SER A 238 7.28 23.19 2.43
CA SER A 238 8.64 23.01 2.95
C SER A 238 9.23 24.34 3.43
N PRO A 239 9.63 24.47 4.71
CA PRO A 239 10.28 25.68 5.19
C PRO A 239 11.69 25.79 4.62
N ILE A 240 12.01 26.97 4.07
CA ILE A 240 13.31 27.28 3.49
C ILE A 240 13.83 28.63 4.01
N THR A 241 15.08 28.94 3.69
CA THR A 241 15.66 30.27 3.88
C THR A 241 15.75 30.97 2.54
N PHE A 242 15.11 32.14 2.41
CA PHE A 242 15.15 32.97 1.22
C PHE A 242 15.51 34.41 1.59
N LYS A 243 16.50 34.98 0.91
CA LYS A 243 17.07 36.32 1.22
C LYS A 243 17.44 36.50 2.70
N GLY A 244 17.96 35.45 3.33
CA GLY A 244 18.39 35.45 4.75
C GLY A 244 17.25 35.43 5.77
N ARG A 245 15.99 35.32 5.34
CA ARG A 245 14.80 35.21 6.20
C ARG A 245 14.03 33.92 5.90
N ARG A 246 13.13 33.53 6.80
CA ARG A 246 12.31 32.33 6.61
C ARG A 246 11.32 32.52 5.47
N ALA A 247 11.10 31.47 4.71
CA ALA A 247 10.12 31.39 3.63
C ALA A 247 9.58 29.95 3.54
N VAL A 248 8.56 29.73 2.73
CA VAL A 248 7.97 28.42 2.46
C VAL A 248 7.97 28.19 0.97
N LEU A 249 8.53 27.06 0.56
CA LEU A 249 8.39 26.51 -0.78
C LEU A 249 7.22 25.52 -0.75
N SER A 250 6.16 25.81 -1.49
CA SER A 250 5.01 24.91 -1.59
C SER A 250 4.96 24.24 -2.95
N THR A 251 4.81 22.92 -2.99
CA THR A 251 4.54 22.15 -4.22
C THR A 251 3.10 21.64 -4.26
N PHE A 252 2.51 21.58 -5.44
CA PHE A 252 1.12 21.21 -5.69
C PHE A 252 1.06 20.15 -6.80
N ASN A 253 0.82 18.91 -6.41
CA ASN A 253 0.85 17.76 -7.31
C ASN A 253 -0.57 17.26 -7.53
N ASP A 254 -1.02 17.22 -8.78
CA ASP A 254 -2.32 16.62 -9.12
C ASP A 254 -2.22 15.09 -8.97
N VAL A 255 -2.93 14.55 -7.98
CA VAL A 255 -2.99 13.12 -7.64
C VAL A 255 -4.36 12.52 -7.93
N THR A 256 -5.18 13.19 -8.75
CA THR A 256 -6.56 12.79 -9.06
C THR A 256 -6.62 11.36 -9.60
N GLU A 257 -5.82 11.04 -10.62
CA GLU A 257 -5.80 9.69 -11.23
C GLU A 257 -5.41 8.61 -10.21
N MET A 258 -4.35 8.86 -9.42
CA MET A 258 -3.91 7.93 -8.39
C MET A 258 -4.98 7.71 -7.31
N LYS A 259 -5.71 8.77 -6.93
CA LYS A 259 -6.81 8.67 -5.96
C LYS A 259 -8.01 7.92 -6.50
N GLU A 260 -8.40 8.17 -7.75
CA GLU A 260 -9.47 7.44 -8.43
C GLU A 260 -9.14 5.94 -8.55
N GLN A 261 -7.90 5.61 -8.95
CA GLN A 261 -7.42 4.23 -9.01
C GLN A 261 -7.40 3.56 -7.63
N GLN A 262 -6.98 4.28 -6.58
CA GLN A 262 -6.98 3.77 -5.21
C GLN A 262 -8.41 3.41 -4.73
N VAL A 263 -9.38 4.30 -4.99
CA VAL A 263 -10.79 4.08 -4.64
C VAL A 263 -11.39 2.92 -5.44
N ALA A 264 -11.13 2.85 -6.74
CA ALA A 264 -11.59 1.74 -7.59
C ALA A 264 -11.01 0.39 -7.14
N ALA A 265 -9.71 0.35 -6.80
CA ALA A 265 -9.05 -0.84 -6.28
C ALA A 265 -9.64 -1.29 -4.93
N GLN A 266 -9.97 -0.35 -4.04
CA GLN A 266 -10.62 -0.67 -2.77
C GLN A 266 -12.02 -1.27 -2.99
N HIS A 267 -12.84 -0.66 -3.85
CA HIS A 267 -14.16 -1.20 -4.19
C HIS A 267 -14.09 -2.60 -4.81
N LEU A 268 -13.13 -2.83 -5.71
CA LEU A 268 -12.92 -4.16 -6.29
C LEU A 268 -12.49 -5.18 -5.22
N ALA A 269 -11.62 -4.80 -4.29
CA ALA A 269 -11.20 -5.67 -3.20
C ALA A 269 -12.38 -6.07 -2.30
N ASP A 270 -13.27 -5.13 -1.99
CA ASP A 270 -14.47 -5.39 -1.19
C ASP A 270 -15.43 -6.34 -1.94
N GLN A 271 -15.66 -6.11 -3.24
CA GLN A 271 -16.47 -7.01 -4.08
C GLN A 271 -15.92 -8.43 -4.13
N LEU A 272 -14.61 -8.58 -4.32
CA LEU A 272 -13.95 -9.89 -4.33
C LEU A 272 -14.06 -10.60 -2.97
N GLN A 273 -14.02 -9.86 -1.85
CA GLN A 273 -14.21 -10.44 -0.52
C GLN A 273 -15.64 -10.94 -0.31
N ASP A 274 -16.64 -10.20 -0.76
CA ASP A 274 -18.03 -10.60 -0.66
C ASP A 274 -18.36 -11.79 -1.58
N GLU A 275 -17.84 -11.81 -2.80
CA GLU A 275 -17.95 -12.96 -3.69
C GLU A 275 -17.27 -14.20 -3.09
N ASN A 276 -16.08 -14.05 -2.51
CA ASN A 276 -15.40 -15.15 -1.83
C ASN A 276 -16.22 -15.67 -0.63
N ARG A 277 -16.90 -14.78 0.09
CA ARG A 277 -17.78 -15.13 1.21
C ARG A 277 -19.00 -15.93 0.74
N ILE A 278 -19.65 -15.50 -0.34
CA ILE A 278 -20.82 -16.16 -0.95
C ILE A 278 -20.44 -17.52 -1.56
N LEU A 279 -19.29 -17.61 -2.23
CA LEU A 279 -18.76 -18.86 -2.75
C LEU A 279 -18.42 -19.85 -1.61
N ARG A 280 -17.84 -19.35 -0.51
CA ARG A 280 -17.59 -20.17 0.68
C ARG A 280 -18.87 -20.63 1.37
N SER A 281 -19.92 -19.81 1.43
CA SER A 281 -21.20 -20.22 2.02
C SER A 281 -21.94 -21.25 1.16
N SER A 282 -21.96 -21.08 -0.15
CA SER A 282 -22.59 -22.03 -1.08
C SER A 282 -21.87 -23.38 -1.13
N LEU A 283 -20.54 -23.40 -1.00
CA LEU A 283 -19.78 -24.65 -0.82
C LEU A 283 -20.08 -25.33 0.51
N LYS A 284 -20.27 -24.57 1.61
CA LYS A 284 -20.61 -25.14 2.93
C LYS A 284 -21.95 -25.89 2.91
N GLU A 285 -22.92 -25.48 2.09
CA GLU A 285 -24.23 -26.14 2.01
C GLU A 285 -24.18 -27.50 1.28
N ARG A 286 -23.29 -27.68 0.29
CA ARG A 286 -23.14 -28.99 -0.39
C ARG A 286 -22.44 -30.05 0.45
N TYR A 287 -21.67 -29.67 1.46
CA TYR A 287 -20.85 -30.59 2.27
C TYR A 287 -21.41 -30.88 3.66
N ARG A 288 -22.65 -30.47 3.89
CA ARG A 288 -23.32 -30.57 5.18
C ARG A 288 -24.67 -31.25 5.03
N PHE A 289 -24.87 -32.33 5.77
CA PHE A 289 -26.16 -33.01 5.89
C PHE A 289 -26.68 -32.82 7.32
N GLY A 290 -27.46 -31.76 7.54
CA GLY A 290 -27.88 -31.35 8.89
C GLY A 290 -26.68 -31.00 9.77
N ASP A 291 -26.44 -31.78 10.83
CA ASP A 291 -25.28 -31.60 11.73
C ASP A 291 -24.07 -32.46 11.35
N ILE A 292 -24.16 -33.23 10.26
CA ILE A 292 -23.08 -34.08 9.77
C ILE A 292 -22.28 -33.32 8.71
N LEU A 293 -20.96 -33.35 8.83
CA LEU A 293 -20.03 -32.70 7.92
C LEU A 293 -19.14 -33.73 7.23
N GLY A 294 -19.01 -33.59 5.91
CA GLY A 294 -18.22 -34.49 5.09
C GLY A 294 -18.44 -34.21 3.61
N ARG A 295 -17.35 -34.08 2.87
CA ARG A 295 -17.30 -33.90 1.42
C ARG A 295 -16.74 -35.11 0.68
N SER A 296 -16.12 -36.04 1.41
CA SER A 296 -15.58 -37.28 0.84
C SER A 296 -16.67 -38.11 0.15
N PRO A 297 -16.35 -38.83 -0.95
CA PRO A 297 -17.31 -39.70 -1.63
C PRO A 297 -17.98 -40.72 -0.68
N LEU A 298 -17.20 -41.29 0.25
CA LEU A 298 -17.70 -42.22 1.27
C LEU A 298 -18.79 -41.58 2.15
N MET A 299 -18.67 -40.30 2.48
CA MET A 299 -19.70 -39.60 3.25
C MET A 299 -20.95 -39.28 2.41
N GLN A 300 -20.80 -39.06 1.10
CA GLN A 300 -21.95 -38.87 0.22
C GLN A 300 -22.79 -40.16 0.12
N GLU A 301 -22.15 -41.32 0.03
CA GLU A 301 -22.83 -42.62 0.09
C GLU A 301 -23.59 -42.81 1.42
N VAL A 302 -23.00 -42.40 2.54
CA VAL A 302 -23.66 -42.42 3.85
C VAL A 302 -24.90 -41.50 3.86
N TYR A 303 -24.83 -40.30 3.27
CA TYR A 303 -25.98 -39.40 3.18
C TYR A 303 -27.14 -39.98 2.36
N GLU A 304 -26.83 -40.63 1.23
CA GLU A 304 -27.85 -41.32 0.43
C GLU A 304 -28.51 -42.46 1.22
N LEU A 305 -27.72 -43.24 1.97
CA LEU A 305 -28.25 -44.31 2.82
C LEU A 305 -29.11 -43.76 3.96
N ILE A 306 -28.73 -42.63 4.57
CA ILE A 306 -29.55 -41.96 5.59
C ILE A 306 -30.91 -41.58 5.02
N LEU A 307 -30.96 -40.98 3.83
CA LEU A 307 -32.21 -40.60 3.18
C LEU A 307 -33.09 -41.80 2.83
N LYS A 308 -32.49 -42.88 2.27
CA LYS A 308 -33.20 -44.13 1.98
C LYS A 308 -33.71 -44.81 3.25
N ALA A 309 -32.94 -44.76 4.34
CA ALA A 309 -33.38 -45.28 5.62
C ALA A 309 -34.53 -44.46 6.18
N ALA A 310 -34.43 -43.13 6.13
CA ALA A 310 -35.43 -42.21 6.68
C ALA A 310 -36.81 -42.32 6.00
N SER A 311 -36.85 -42.66 4.71
CA SER A 311 -38.12 -42.83 3.96
C SER A 311 -38.93 -44.07 4.34
N THR A 312 -38.38 -44.96 5.17
CA THR A 312 -39.03 -46.18 5.66
C THR A 312 -39.08 -46.21 7.19
N ASP A 313 -39.94 -47.05 7.77
CA ASP A 313 -39.99 -47.34 9.21
C ASP A 313 -39.13 -48.57 9.60
N ALA A 314 -38.30 -49.06 8.69
CA ALA A 314 -37.41 -50.19 8.96
C ALA A 314 -36.38 -49.85 10.05
N SER A 315 -35.99 -50.90 10.78
CA SER A 315 -34.91 -50.86 11.76
C SER A 315 -33.57 -50.60 11.08
N VAL A 316 -32.75 -49.74 11.70
CA VAL A 316 -31.46 -49.34 11.15
C VAL A 316 -30.36 -49.70 12.13
N THR A 317 -29.27 -50.28 11.64
CA THR A 317 -28.03 -50.49 12.41
C THR A 317 -26.90 -49.66 11.82
N ILE A 318 -26.31 -48.80 12.65
CA ILE A 318 -25.20 -47.93 12.33
C ILE A 318 -23.91 -48.54 12.89
N PHE A 319 -22.99 -48.92 12.01
CA PHE A 319 -21.69 -49.43 12.38
C PHE A 319 -20.63 -48.33 12.26
N GLY A 320 -19.71 -48.29 13.20
CA GLY A 320 -18.57 -47.37 13.12
C GLY A 320 -17.77 -47.32 14.41
N GLU A 321 -16.51 -46.92 14.29
CA GLU A 321 -15.60 -46.79 15.42
C GLU A 321 -16.09 -45.77 16.45
N SER A 322 -15.50 -45.81 17.65
CA SER A 322 -15.83 -44.82 18.69
C SER A 322 -15.46 -43.41 18.21
N GLY A 323 -16.34 -42.44 18.48
CA GLY A 323 -16.10 -41.04 18.10
C GLY A 323 -16.27 -40.71 16.61
N SER A 324 -16.79 -41.63 15.79
CA SER A 324 -17.04 -41.40 14.35
C SER A 324 -18.27 -40.55 14.03
N GLY A 325 -19.22 -40.43 14.97
CA GLY A 325 -20.45 -39.63 14.82
C GLY A 325 -21.75 -40.42 14.63
N LYS A 326 -21.83 -41.68 15.09
CA LYS A 326 -23.01 -42.56 14.94
C LYS A 326 -24.32 -41.94 15.46
N GLU A 327 -24.27 -41.23 16.58
CA GLU A 327 -25.45 -40.55 17.14
C GLU A 327 -25.99 -39.47 16.20
N LEU A 328 -25.12 -38.69 15.53
CA LEU A 328 -25.54 -37.68 14.57
C LEU A 328 -26.23 -38.32 13.35
N VAL A 329 -25.76 -39.49 12.92
CA VAL A 329 -26.41 -40.29 11.87
C VAL A 329 -27.80 -40.74 12.30
N ALA A 330 -27.94 -41.25 13.52
CA ALA A 330 -29.24 -41.66 14.06
C ALA A 330 -30.24 -40.49 14.14
N GLN A 331 -29.79 -39.33 14.64
CA GLN A 331 -30.59 -38.12 14.67
C GLN A 331 -30.96 -37.64 13.26
N ALA A 332 -30.04 -37.73 12.30
CA ALA A 332 -30.31 -37.34 10.92
C ALA A 332 -31.38 -38.23 10.26
N ILE A 333 -31.35 -39.54 10.50
CA ILE A 333 -32.40 -40.47 10.04
C ILE A 333 -33.75 -40.07 10.62
N HIS A 334 -33.82 -39.86 11.94
CA HIS A 334 -35.07 -39.49 12.62
C HIS A 334 -35.64 -38.16 12.07
N ARG A 335 -34.81 -37.11 11.97
CA ARG A 335 -35.22 -35.78 11.47
C ARG A 335 -35.75 -35.78 10.03
N HIS A 336 -35.31 -36.72 9.21
CA HIS A 336 -35.77 -36.87 7.82
C HIS A 336 -36.88 -37.93 7.66
N SER A 337 -37.31 -38.58 8.74
CA SER A 337 -38.34 -39.60 8.71
C SER A 337 -39.75 -39.02 8.82
N GLN A 338 -40.77 -39.88 8.64
CA GLN A 338 -42.16 -39.52 8.88
C GLN A 338 -42.43 -39.18 10.36
N ARG A 339 -41.60 -39.72 11.28
CA ARG A 339 -41.68 -39.53 12.74
C ARG A 339 -40.87 -38.33 13.25
N LYS A 340 -40.43 -37.43 12.38
CA LYS A 340 -39.57 -36.28 12.73
C LYS A 340 -40.15 -35.29 13.76
N ALA A 341 -41.47 -35.28 13.92
CA ALA A 341 -42.16 -34.43 14.89
C ALA A 341 -42.28 -35.10 16.28
N GLU A 342 -42.03 -36.40 16.34
CA GLU A 342 -42.15 -37.22 17.54
C GLU A 342 -40.85 -37.26 18.34
N ARG A 343 -40.88 -37.90 19.52
CA ARG A 343 -39.72 -37.97 20.40
C ARG A 343 -38.60 -38.84 19.81
N PHE A 344 -37.37 -38.37 19.96
CA PHE A 344 -36.16 -39.16 19.77
C PHE A 344 -35.55 -39.48 21.13
N VAL A 345 -35.61 -40.75 21.53
CA VAL A 345 -35.09 -41.23 22.83
C VAL A 345 -33.76 -41.94 22.59
N ALA A 346 -32.66 -41.33 23.04
CA ALA A 346 -31.32 -41.89 22.91
C ALA A 346 -30.90 -42.58 24.21
N VAL A 347 -30.44 -43.82 24.10
CA VAL A 347 -29.98 -44.64 25.23
C VAL A 347 -28.59 -45.17 24.90
N ASN A 348 -27.63 -44.94 25.79
CA ASN A 348 -26.33 -45.59 25.74
C ASN A 348 -26.37 -46.84 26.63
N CYS A 349 -26.41 -48.02 26.00
CA CYS A 349 -26.51 -49.30 26.71
C CYS A 349 -25.27 -49.59 27.56
N GLY A 350 -24.08 -49.09 27.18
CA GLY A 350 -22.86 -49.26 27.97
C GLY A 350 -22.81 -48.40 29.23
N ALA A 351 -23.62 -47.34 29.33
CA ALA A 351 -23.66 -46.45 30.49
C ALA A 351 -24.66 -46.87 31.57
N VAL A 352 -25.63 -47.73 31.24
CA VAL A 352 -26.67 -48.19 32.17
C VAL A 352 -26.19 -49.45 32.88
N GLN A 353 -26.29 -49.47 34.22
CA GLN A 353 -25.96 -50.67 35.00
C GLN A 353 -26.90 -51.82 34.65
N GLU A 354 -26.37 -53.04 34.54
CA GLU A 354 -27.14 -54.21 34.10
C GLU A 354 -28.39 -54.46 34.95
N SER A 355 -28.27 -54.26 36.26
CA SER A 355 -29.37 -54.40 37.24
C SER A 355 -30.52 -53.40 37.03
N LEU A 356 -30.27 -52.28 36.33
CA LEU A 356 -31.24 -51.23 36.07
C LEU A 356 -31.86 -51.32 34.67
N PHE A 357 -31.32 -52.16 33.77
CA PHE A 357 -31.82 -52.23 32.39
C PHE A 357 -33.33 -52.43 32.29
N GLU A 358 -33.88 -53.41 33.02
CA GLU A 358 -35.32 -53.67 32.92
C GLU A 358 -36.16 -52.48 33.38
N ARG A 359 -35.71 -51.80 34.45
CA ARG A 359 -36.41 -50.65 35.03
C ARG A 359 -36.38 -49.46 34.07
N GLU A 360 -35.22 -49.17 33.50
CA GLU A 360 -35.04 -48.01 32.62
C GLU A 360 -35.71 -48.21 31.26
N PHE A 361 -35.68 -49.42 30.69
CA PHE A 361 -36.31 -49.69 29.40
C PHE A 361 -37.84 -49.81 29.49
N PHE A 362 -38.35 -50.55 30.49
CA PHE A 362 -39.77 -50.92 30.57
C PHE A 362 -40.57 -50.15 31.62
N GLY A 363 -39.90 -49.35 32.46
CA GLY A 363 -40.54 -48.64 33.55
C GLY A 363 -40.94 -49.56 34.69
N HIS A 364 -41.55 -48.98 35.72
CA HIS A 364 -42.06 -49.73 36.86
C HIS A 364 -43.32 -49.10 37.45
N ARG A 365 -44.13 -49.92 38.11
CA ARG A 365 -45.25 -49.48 38.94
C ARG A 365 -44.81 -49.32 40.39
N LYS A 366 -45.51 -48.46 41.12
CA LYS A 366 -45.36 -48.29 42.56
C LYS A 366 -45.47 -49.65 43.27
N GLY A 367 -44.53 -49.92 44.16
CA GLY A 367 -44.47 -51.18 44.91
C GLY A 367 -43.82 -52.36 44.18
N ALA A 368 -43.28 -52.16 42.97
CA ALA A 368 -42.55 -53.20 42.24
C ALA A 368 -41.28 -53.71 42.97
N PHE A 369 -40.65 -52.84 43.77
CA PHE A 369 -39.50 -53.14 44.64
C PHE A 369 -39.47 -52.14 45.81
N SER A 370 -38.64 -52.39 46.82
CA SER A 370 -38.66 -51.65 48.10
C SER A 370 -38.50 -50.12 47.98
N SER A 371 -37.82 -49.64 46.92
CA SER A 371 -37.63 -48.21 46.62
C SER A 371 -38.55 -47.65 45.53
N ALA A 372 -39.52 -48.42 45.03
CA ALA A 372 -40.50 -48.01 44.01
C ALA A 372 -41.67 -47.21 44.62
N HIS A 373 -41.41 -45.97 45.05
CA HIS A 373 -42.41 -45.14 45.72
C HIS A 373 -43.46 -44.54 44.78
N VAL A 374 -43.15 -44.44 43.49
CA VAL A 374 -44.01 -43.88 42.43
C VAL A 374 -43.89 -44.71 41.16
N ASP A 375 -44.88 -44.60 40.27
CA ASP A 375 -44.76 -45.13 38.91
C ASP A 375 -43.71 -44.32 38.14
N ALA A 376 -42.92 -44.99 37.30
CA ALA A 376 -41.98 -44.33 36.39
C ALA A 376 -42.06 -44.94 34.99
N PRO A 377 -42.20 -44.11 33.93
CA PRO A 377 -42.18 -44.58 32.55
C PRO A 377 -40.77 -45.07 32.16
N GLY A 378 -40.73 -46.07 31.29
CA GLY A 378 -39.49 -46.55 30.67
C GLY A 378 -39.17 -45.86 29.35
N TYR A 379 -38.01 -46.17 28.77
CA TYR A 379 -37.62 -45.66 27.45
C TYR A 379 -38.60 -46.04 26.34
N LEU A 380 -39.24 -47.22 26.41
CA LEU A 380 -40.24 -47.62 25.43
C LEU A 380 -41.52 -46.78 25.55
N ASP A 381 -41.94 -46.38 26.76
CA ASP A 381 -43.07 -45.47 26.94
C ASP A 381 -42.74 -44.09 26.36
N LEU A 382 -41.52 -43.61 26.59
CA LEU A 382 -41.07 -42.30 26.13
C LEU A 382 -40.87 -42.23 24.61
N ALA A 383 -40.59 -43.36 23.97
CA ALA A 383 -40.34 -43.49 22.54
C ALA A 383 -41.60 -43.84 21.73
N ASP A 384 -42.76 -43.93 22.37
CA ASP A 384 -44.03 -44.22 21.71
C ASP A 384 -44.31 -43.19 20.59
N HIS A 385 -44.75 -43.69 19.44
CA HIS A 385 -44.83 -43.03 18.13
C HIS A 385 -43.50 -42.46 17.57
N GLY A 386 -42.46 -42.38 18.39
CA GLY A 386 -41.17 -41.79 18.08
C GLY A 386 -40.11 -42.78 17.62
N THR A 387 -38.87 -42.52 18.03
CA THR A 387 -37.69 -43.31 17.68
C THR A 387 -36.85 -43.60 18.92
N LEU A 388 -36.53 -44.88 19.14
CA LEU A 388 -35.61 -45.35 20.15
C LEU A 388 -34.23 -45.60 19.52
N PHE A 389 -33.23 -44.84 19.94
CA PHE A 389 -31.83 -45.01 19.55
C PHE A 389 -31.06 -45.76 20.62
N LEU A 390 -30.43 -46.88 20.26
CA LEU A 390 -29.61 -47.71 21.14
C LEU A 390 -28.14 -47.64 20.73
N ASP A 391 -27.36 -46.84 21.44
CA ASP A 391 -25.90 -46.85 21.29
C ASP A 391 -25.30 -48.02 22.07
N GLU A 392 -24.27 -48.63 21.48
CA GLU A 392 -23.61 -49.84 22.01
C GLU A 392 -24.60 -50.99 22.27
N VAL A 393 -25.47 -51.29 21.31
CA VAL A 393 -26.52 -52.33 21.43
C VAL A 393 -25.97 -53.73 21.77
N THR A 394 -24.68 -53.96 21.56
CA THR A 394 -24.00 -55.22 21.91
C THR A 394 -23.87 -55.46 23.41
N GLU A 395 -24.08 -54.44 24.24
CA GLU A 395 -24.03 -54.53 25.71
C GLU A 395 -25.35 -55.00 26.32
N LEU A 396 -26.42 -55.13 25.53
CA LEU A 396 -27.69 -55.68 26.00
C LEU A 396 -27.56 -57.17 26.35
N THR A 397 -28.07 -57.54 27.52
CA THR A 397 -28.16 -58.94 27.95
C THR A 397 -29.12 -59.74 27.07
N ARG A 398 -28.95 -61.06 26.99
CA ARG A 398 -29.84 -61.93 26.21
C ARG A 398 -31.32 -61.86 26.64
N ASN A 399 -31.57 -61.64 27.94
CA ASN A 399 -32.93 -61.47 28.45
C ASN A 399 -33.54 -60.15 27.95
N MET A 400 -32.77 -59.06 27.96
CA MET A 400 -33.21 -57.78 27.40
C MET A 400 -33.48 -57.87 25.90
N GLN A 401 -32.63 -58.56 25.14
CA GLN A 401 -32.83 -58.80 23.71
C GLN A 401 -34.17 -59.50 23.44
N ALA A 402 -34.53 -60.52 24.23
CA ALA A 402 -35.79 -61.23 24.07
C ALA A 402 -37.03 -60.34 24.36
N LYS A 403 -36.97 -59.53 25.43
CA LYS A 403 -38.06 -58.61 25.79
C LYS A 403 -38.21 -57.48 24.77
N LEU A 404 -37.09 -56.93 24.29
CA LEU A 404 -37.09 -55.87 23.28
C LEU A 404 -37.58 -56.40 21.92
N LEU A 405 -37.17 -57.60 21.52
CA LEU A 405 -37.67 -58.27 20.31
C LEU A 405 -39.20 -58.36 20.32
N ARG A 406 -39.77 -58.83 21.43
CA ARG A 406 -41.23 -58.94 21.60
C ARG A 406 -41.93 -57.58 21.42
N ALA A 407 -41.36 -56.51 21.98
CA ALA A 407 -41.90 -55.17 21.80
C ALA A 407 -41.80 -54.69 20.34
N MET A 408 -40.67 -54.94 19.67
CA MET A 408 -40.43 -54.60 18.24
C MET A 408 -41.33 -55.36 17.26
N GLU A 409 -41.91 -56.48 17.68
CA GLU A 409 -42.85 -57.29 16.90
C GLU A 409 -44.32 -56.95 17.21
N GLY A 410 -44.58 -55.96 18.06
CA GLY A 410 -45.93 -55.53 18.45
C GLY A 410 -46.56 -56.36 19.58
N GLY A 411 -45.81 -57.31 20.17
CA GLY A 411 -46.26 -58.12 21.31
C GLY A 411 -46.29 -57.40 22.66
N GLY A 412 -45.94 -56.10 22.66
CA GLY A 412 -45.88 -55.22 23.83
C GLY A 412 -44.82 -55.61 24.86
N TYR A 413 -44.81 -54.90 25.99
CA TYR A 413 -43.98 -55.17 27.16
C TYR A 413 -44.78 -55.00 28.45
N ARG A 414 -44.20 -55.42 29.57
CA ARG A 414 -44.79 -55.26 30.90
C ARG A 414 -43.85 -54.44 31.78
N PRO A 415 -44.28 -53.29 32.32
CA PRO A 415 -43.53 -52.60 33.35
C PRO A 415 -43.28 -53.52 34.56
N ILE A 416 -42.19 -53.30 35.27
CA ILE A 416 -41.86 -54.11 36.45
C ILE A 416 -42.98 -53.92 37.50
N GLY A 417 -43.50 -55.04 38.01
CA GLY A 417 -44.61 -55.05 38.97
C GLY A 417 -46.00 -54.84 38.36
N ALA A 418 -46.11 -54.53 37.06
CA ALA A 418 -47.41 -54.50 36.38
C ALA A 418 -47.87 -55.91 36.01
N THR A 419 -49.18 -56.12 35.88
CA THR A 419 -49.80 -57.33 35.29
C THR A 419 -50.26 -57.12 33.85
N GLU A 420 -50.49 -55.88 33.45
CA GLU A 420 -51.01 -55.48 32.14
C GLU A 420 -49.89 -55.25 31.14
N THR A 421 -50.12 -55.68 29.90
CA THR A 421 -49.21 -55.45 28.76
C THR A 421 -49.46 -54.06 28.17
N VAL A 422 -48.39 -53.30 27.97
CA VAL A 422 -48.38 -52.00 27.30
C VAL A 422 -47.84 -52.20 25.88
N ILE A 423 -48.46 -51.54 24.91
CA ILE A 423 -48.01 -51.53 23.51
C ILE A 423 -47.45 -50.13 23.24
N SER A 424 -46.27 -50.07 22.62
CA SER A 424 -45.62 -48.84 22.17
C SER A 424 -45.22 -49.02 20.70
N ASP A 425 -45.57 -48.06 19.86
CA ASP A 425 -45.22 -48.03 18.45
C ASP A 425 -43.97 -47.17 18.25
N PHE A 426 -42.79 -47.78 18.30
CA PHE A 426 -41.53 -47.06 18.17
C PHE A 426 -40.71 -47.59 17.00
N ARG A 427 -40.02 -46.67 16.32
CA ARG A 427 -38.96 -47.02 15.38
C ARG A 427 -37.66 -47.28 16.12
N ILE A 428 -36.91 -48.32 15.76
CA ILE A 428 -35.60 -48.60 16.36
C ILE A 428 -34.44 -48.21 15.45
N ILE A 429 -33.45 -47.52 16.02
CA ILE A 429 -32.14 -47.29 15.42
C ILE A 429 -31.11 -47.81 16.42
N SER A 430 -30.13 -48.58 15.96
CA SER A 430 -29.07 -49.11 16.81
C SER A 430 -27.71 -48.70 16.31
N ALA A 431 -26.73 -48.63 17.21
CA ALA A 431 -25.34 -48.37 16.88
C ALA A 431 -24.41 -49.37 17.57
N SER A 432 -23.34 -49.74 16.86
CA SER A 432 -22.30 -50.63 17.38
C SER A 432 -20.93 -50.29 16.79
N ASN A 433 -19.88 -50.45 17.62
CA ASN A 433 -18.49 -50.45 17.16
C ASN A 433 -17.98 -51.86 16.80
N ALA A 434 -18.68 -52.91 17.21
CA ALA A 434 -18.34 -54.30 16.99
C ALA A 434 -19.31 -54.96 15.99
N SER A 435 -18.84 -56.01 15.31
CA SER A 435 -19.69 -56.82 14.42
C SER A 435 -20.80 -57.51 15.21
N LEU A 436 -22.07 -57.25 14.86
CA LEU A 436 -23.20 -57.93 15.47
C LEU A 436 -23.21 -59.43 15.11
N GLY A 437 -22.79 -59.78 13.89
CA GLY A 437 -22.69 -61.19 13.46
C GLY A 437 -21.70 -62.01 14.30
N GLU A 438 -20.59 -61.39 14.74
CA GLU A 438 -19.66 -62.03 15.69
C GLU A 438 -20.29 -62.25 17.06
N LYS A 439 -21.13 -61.32 17.53
CA LYS A 439 -21.87 -61.47 18.79
C LYS A 439 -22.91 -62.59 18.71
N VAL A 440 -23.51 -62.82 17.54
CA VAL A 440 -24.38 -63.98 17.28
C VAL A 440 -23.56 -65.27 17.36
N ARG A 441 -22.45 -65.35 16.61
CA ARG A 441 -21.56 -66.53 16.58
C ARG A 441 -21.01 -66.93 17.95
N THR A 442 -20.72 -65.94 18.80
CA THR A 442 -20.23 -66.15 20.18
C THR A 442 -21.35 -66.40 21.20
N GLY A 443 -22.60 -66.48 20.78
CA GLY A 443 -23.74 -66.73 21.65
C GLY A 443 -24.08 -65.57 22.58
N ARG A 444 -23.59 -64.35 22.32
CA ARG A 444 -23.92 -63.15 23.12
C ARG A 444 -25.14 -62.41 22.60
N MET A 445 -25.45 -62.56 21.32
CA MET A 445 -26.67 -62.05 20.69
C MET A 445 -27.55 -63.21 20.22
N ARG A 446 -28.86 -63.02 20.21
CA ARG A 446 -29.82 -63.98 19.63
C ARG A 446 -29.97 -63.74 18.13
N ASP A 447 -30.09 -64.81 17.35
CA ASP A 447 -30.26 -64.75 15.89
C ASP A 447 -31.54 -63.99 15.48
N ASP A 448 -32.66 -64.28 16.13
CA ASP A 448 -33.96 -63.64 15.88
C ASP A 448 -33.90 -62.11 16.07
N PHE A 449 -33.30 -61.67 17.17
CA PHE A 449 -33.07 -60.26 17.47
C PHE A 449 -32.14 -59.60 16.45
N PHE A 450 -31.06 -60.27 16.05
CA PHE A 450 -30.13 -59.76 15.04
C PHE A 450 -30.82 -59.47 13.71
N TYR A 451 -31.59 -60.42 13.18
CA TYR A 451 -32.26 -60.24 11.90
C TYR A 451 -33.35 -59.16 11.93
N ARG A 452 -34.04 -59.00 13.07
CA ARG A 452 -35.05 -57.93 13.24
C ARG A 452 -34.41 -56.56 13.42
N LEU A 453 -33.23 -56.48 14.04
CA LEU A 453 -32.53 -55.22 14.29
C LEU A 453 -31.82 -54.68 13.05
N GLN A 454 -31.21 -55.56 12.25
CA GLN A 454 -30.34 -55.18 11.13
C GLN A 454 -31.03 -55.32 9.77
N VAL A 455 -32.14 -54.60 9.56
CA VAL A 455 -32.80 -54.56 8.25
C VAL A 455 -32.05 -53.63 7.30
N ILE A 456 -31.73 -52.41 7.74
CA ILE A 456 -30.89 -51.47 7.00
C ILE A 456 -29.56 -51.30 7.71
N ARG A 457 -28.46 -51.53 6.99
CA ARG A 457 -27.09 -51.36 7.50
C ARG A 457 -26.48 -50.07 6.97
N ILE A 458 -25.97 -49.22 7.86
CA ILE A 458 -25.18 -48.03 7.52
C ILE A 458 -23.79 -48.19 8.14
N GLN A 459 -22.75 -48.15 7.31
CA GLN A 459 -21.36 -48.20 7.76
C GLN A 459 -20.78 -46.79 7.72
N LEU A 460 -20.39 -46.26 8.88
CA LEU A 460 -19.75 -44.96 9.00
C LEU A 460 -18.22 -45.14 8.91
N PRO A 461 -17.55 -44.55 7.90
CA PRO A 461 -16.11 -44.73 7.71
C PRO A 461 -15.31 -44.04 8.83
N PRO A 462 -14.20 -44.66 9.28
CA PRO A 462 -13.30 -44.02 10.22
C PRO A 462 -12.63 -42.80 9.57
N LEU A 463 -12.17 -41.85 10.38
CA LEU A 463 -11.66 -40.56 9.91
C LEU A 463 -10.42 -40.71 9.02
N ARG A 464 -9.59 -41.74 9.26
CA ARG A 464 -8.42 -42.09 8.42
C ARG A 464 -8.76 -42.47 6.98
N ASP A 465 -9.96 -42.98 6.72
CA ASP A 465 -10.41 -43.34 5.36
C ASP A 465 -11.06 -42.15 4.65
N ARG A 466 -11.34 -41.06 5.38
CA ARG A 466 -11.93 -39.82 4.88
C ARG A 466 -11.12 -38.58 5.25
N LYS A 467 -9.79 -38.65 5.11
CA LYS A 467 -8.86 -37.54 5.45
C LYS A 467 -9.19 -36.21 4.76
N GLN A 468 -9.82 -36.24 3.58
CA GLN A 468 -10.27 -35.04 2.86
C GLN A 468 -11.30 -34.20 3.63
N ASP A 469 -11.97 -34.78 4.63
CA ASP A 469 -12.94 -34.12 5.50
C ASP A 469 -12.28 -33.40 6.69
N ILE A 470 -11.02 -33.71 7.01
CA ILE A 470 -10.32 -33.15 8.18
C ILE A 470 -10.25 -31.61 8.12
N PRO A 471 -9.85 -30.96 7.00
CA PRO A 471 -9.81 -29.49 6.96
C PRO A 471 -11.19 -28.85 7.20
N LEU A 472 -12.25 -29.47 6.66
CA LEU A 472 -13.63 -29.00 6.84
C LEU A 472 -14.07 -29.11 8.31
N LEU A 473 -13.73 -30.22 8.97
CA LEU A 473 -14.02 -30.44 10.39
C LEU A 473 -13.24 -29.47 11.29
N VAL A 474 -11.97 -29.23 10.97
CA VAL A 474 -11.10 -28.26 11.67
C VAL A 474 -11.72 -26.86 11.61
N ASP A 475 -12.05 -26.38 10.41
CA ASP A 475 -12.69 -25.07 10.22
C ASP A 475 -14.02 -24.96 10.99
N HIS A 476 -14.81 -26.04 10.99
CA HIS A 476 -16.06 -26.08 11.73
C HIS A 476 -15.86 -25.97 13.25
N PHE A 477 -14.92 -26.72 13.81
CA PHE A 477 -14.64 -26.68 15.24
C PHE A 477 -14.11 -25.32 15.67
N LEU A 478 -13.19 -24.72 14.89
CA LEU A 478 -12.66 -23.40 15.19
C LEU A 478 -13.73 -22.31 15.17
N GLN A 479 -14.64 -22.34 14.20
CA GLN A 479 -15.78 -21.41 14.15
C GLN A 479 -16.73 -21.59 15.34
N LYS A 480 -16.91 -22.82 15.83
CA LYS A 480 -17.79 -23.11 16.97
C LYS A 480 -17.14 -22.77 18.32
N MET A 481 -15.81 -22.83 18.40
CA MET A 481 -15.05 -22.66 19.65
C MET A 481 -14.48 -21.25 19.83
N SER A 482 -14.40 -20.42 18.78
CA SER A 482 -13.78 -19.10 18.82
C SER A 482 -14.54 -18.06 17.98
N THR A 483 -14.79 -16.89 18.57
CA THR A 483 -15.38 -15.72 17.89
C THR A 483 -14.43 -15.10 16.86
N THR A 484 -13.12 -15.22 17.05
CA THR A 484 -12.08 -14.67 16.17
C THR A 484 -11.59 -15.66 15.11
N SER A 485 -12.04 -16.92 15.12
CA SER A 485 -11.76 -17.97 14.11
C SER A 485 -10.33 -17.93 13.57
N PRO A 486 -9.30 -18.26 14.39
CA PRO A 486 -7.91 -18.20 13.96
C PRO A 486 -7.68 -19.12 12.76
N ARG A 487 -6.96 -18.63 11.74
CA ARG A 487 -6.55 -19.46 10.61
C ARG A 487 -5.47 -20.43 11.06
N VAL A 488 -5.67 -21.71 10.80
CA VAL A 488 -4.65 -22.74 11.04
C VAL A 488 -3.60 -22.65 9.94
N PRO A 489 -2.30 -22.54 10.28
CA PRO A 489 -1.23 -22.59 9.29
C PRO A 489 -1.24 -23.90 8.48
N GLY A 490 -0.87 -23.84 7.20
CA GLY A 490 -0.88 -25.01 6.31
C GLY A 490 -0.10 -26.21 6.85
N HIS A 491 1.08 -25.99 7.41
CA HIS A 491 1.90 -27.05 8.01
C HIS A 491 1.21 -27.79 9.17
N ILE A 492 0.33 -27.12 9.92
CA ILE A 492 -0.46 -27.76 10.99
C ILE A 492 -1.54 -28.66 10.38
N ILE A 493 -2.18 -28.23 9.29
CA ILE A 493 -3.13 -29.06 8.55
C ILE A 493 -2.46 -30.33 8.01
N ASP A 494 -1.23 -30.22 7.48
CA ASP A 494 -0.49 -31.39 6.98
C ASP A 494 -0.22 -32.42 8.09
N ILE A 495 0.12 -31.97 9.30
CA ILE A 495 0.28 -32.85 10.47
C ILE A 495 -1.05 -33.53 10.83
N LEU A 496 -2.16 -32.79 10.80
CA LEU A 496 -3.50 -33.34 11.08
C LEU A 496 -3.92 -34.39 10.02
N LEU A 497 -3.54 -34.20 8.76
CA LEU A 497 -3.79 -35.16 7.69
C LEU A 497 -2.92 -36.42 7.81
N ALA A 498 -1.70 -36.30 8.35
CA ALA A 498 -0.81 -37.44 8.54
C ALA A 498 -1.28 -38.41 9.63
N HIS A 499 -2.00 -37.91 10.64
CA HIS A 499 -2.48 -38.70 11.79
C HIS A 499 -3.59 -39.71 11.41
N ASP A 500 -3.67 -40.84 12.14
CA ASP A 500 -4.62 -41.95 11.87
C ASP A 500 -5.94 -41.86 12.64
N TRP A 501 -6.02 -40.95 13.61
CA TRP A 501 -7.26 -40.61 14.33
C TRP A 501 -8.00 -41.83 14.94
N PRO A 502 -7.37 -42.59 15.86
CA PRO A 502 -8.02 -43.72 16.53
C PRO A 502 -9.31 -43.34 17.29
N GLY A 503 -9.39 -42.12 17.83
CA GLY A 503 -10.62 -41.59 18.45
C GLY A 503 -11.50 -40.78 17.48
N ASN A 504 -11.22 -40.84 16.18
CA ASN A 504 -11.99 -40.26 15.09
C ASN A 504 -12.29 -38.76 15.31
N VAL A 505 -13.51 -38.32 14.99
CA VAL A 505 -13.94 -36.91 15.07
C VAL A 505 -13.93 -36.41 16.51
N ARG A 506 -14.17 -37.28 17.49
CA ARG A 506 -14.11 -36.92 18.92
C ARG A 506 -12.69 -36.54 19.34
N GLU A 507 -11.69 -37.29 18.89
CA GLU A 507 -10.28 -36.97 19.12
C GLU A 507 -9.88 -35.68 18.41
N LEU A 508 -10.21 -35.53 17.13
CA LEU A 508 -9.93 -34.31 16.37
C LEU A 508 -10.48 -33.07 17.08
N ARG A 509 -11.74 -33.13 17.54
CA ARG A 509 -12.36 -32.04 18.31
C ARG A 509 -11.55 -31.69 19.58
N ASN A 510 -11.09 -32.70 20.31
CA ASN A 510 -10.32 -32.51 21.53
C ASN A 510 -8.93 -31.92 21.23
N VAL A 511 -8.26 -32.37 20.17
CA VAL A 511 -6.98 -31.82 19.72
C VAL A 511 -7.13 -30.34 19.33
N MET A 512 -8.20 -29.99 18.59
CA MET A 512 -8.47 -28.59 18.22
C MET A 512 -8.77 -27.70 19.43
N GLN A 513 -9.52 -28.20 20.40
CA GLN A 513 -9.77 -27.48 21.66
C GLN A 513 -8.46 -27.20 22.43
N ARG A 514 -7.57 -28.19 22.51
CA ARG A 514 -6.24 -28.03 23.13
C ARG A 514 -5.37 -27.06 22.35
N TYR A 515 -5.36 -27.15 21.01
CA TYR A 515 -4.61 -26.23 20.16
C TYR A 515 -5.01 -24.77 20.40
N LEU A 516 -6.31 -24.48 20.49
CA LEU A 516 -6.80 -23.14 20.82
C LEU A 516 -6.38 -22.64 22.20
N THR A 517 -6.23 -23.55 23.16
CA THR A 517 -5.91 -23.21 24.56
C THR A 517 -4.40 -23.08 24.79
N LEU A 518 -3.61 -23.96 24.18
CA LEU A 518 -2.18 -24.13 24.45
C LEU A 518 -1.28 -23.57 23.33
N GLY A 519 -1.83 -23.28 22.15
CA GLY A 519 -1.09 -22.83 20.97
C GLY A 519 -0.27 -23.91 20.26
N ARG A 520 -0.39 -25.19 20.68
CA ARG A 520 0.33 -26.34 20.08
C ARG A 520 -0.55 -27.57 19.94
N LEU A 521 -0.24 -28.42 18.94
CA LEU A 521 -0.94 -29.70 18.75
C LEU A 521 -0.48 -30.70 19.80
N GLU A 522 -1.43 -31.29 20.54
CA GLU A 522 -1.20 -32.40 21.47
C GLU A 522 -2.15 -33.55 21.15
N PHE A 523 -1.59 -34.66 20.68
CA PHE A 523 -2.28 -35.91 20.41
C PHE A 523 -2.29 -36.76 21.69
N LEU A 524 -3.38 -37.49 21.92
CA LEU A 524 -3.43 -38.48 23.01
C LEU A 524 -2.86 -39.78 22.44
N SER A 525 -1.54 -39.95 22.59
CA SER A 525 -0.85 -41.21 22.28
C SER A 525 -1.25 -42.32 23.23
#